data_AF-A0A2M6X829-F1
#
_entry.id   AF-A0A2M6X829-F1
#
_cell.length_a   1.000
_cell.length_b   1.000
_cell.length_c   1.000
_cell.angle_alpha   90.00
_cell.angle_beta   90.00
_cell.angle_gamma   90.00
#
_symmetry.space_group_name_H-M   'P 1'
#
loop_
_entity.id
_entity.type
_entity.pdbx_description
1 polymer ?
#
loop_
_entity_poly.entity_id
_entity_poly.type
_entity_poly.pdbx_seq_one_letter_code
_entity_poly.pdbx_strand_id
1 'polypeptide(L)'
;MKARKPKSALRQSQTIPPDLKRAIEETMSQTCPLSESDKWVADGRIFLEECSLTVGIASEGALTQRNVHFSMDFELEKSTEALPKFEAMTEFAQSVWQEILQEPSEDAISKSAWQKCNAPEGDIYYIASNMNTSLEEEANRLLLEHGIDPDSLESYH
;
A
#
# COMPACT_ATOMS: atom_id res chain seq x y z
N MET A 1 -42.95 -7.22 6.45
CA MET A 1 -41.76 -6.37 6.23
C MET A 1 -40.59 -7.28 5.86
N LYS A 2 -40.12 -7.26 4.60
CA LYS A 2 -38.92 -8.03 4.22
C LYS A 2 -37.70 -7.21 4.62
N ALA A 3 -36.93 -7.71 5.57
CA ALA A 3 -35.64 -7.14 5.95
C ALA A 3 -34.73 -7.11 4.71
N ARG A 4 -34.36 -5.92 4.25
CA ARG A 4 -33.27 -5.75 3.29
C ARG A 4 -31.99 -6.15 4.02
N LYS A 5 -31.34 -7.23 3.60
CA LYS A 5 -29.92 -7.44 3.91
C LYS A 5 -29.18 -6.17 3.46
N PRO A 6 -28.28 -5.58 4.27
CA PRO A 6 -27.37 -4.60 3.72
C PRO A 6 -26.60 -5.32 2.63
N LYS A 7 -26.77 -4.89 1.37
CA LYS A 7 -25.76 -5.18 0.36
C LYS A 7 -24.48 -4.65 0.97
N SER A 8 -23.49 -5.51 1.21
CA SER A 8 -22.14 -5.05 1.45
C SER A 8 -21.88 -4.02 0.36
N ALA A 9 -21.75 -2.77 0.74
CA ALA A 9 -21.22 -1.77 -0.16
C ALA A 9 -19.78 -2.25 -0.37
N LEU A 10 -19.56 -3.09 -1.38
CA LEU A 10 -18.23 -3.28 -1.94
C LEU A 10 -17.72 -1.85 -2.10
N ARG A 11 -16.75 -1.47 -1.27
CA ARG A 11 -16.05 -0.20 -1.42
C ARG A 11 -15.54 -0.23 -2.84
N GLN A 12 -16.17 0.53 -3.74
CA GLN A 12 -15.76 0.59 -5.13
C GLN A 12 -14.41 1.30 -5.13
N SER A 13 -13.34 0.50 -5.07
CA SER A 13 -11.97 0.97 -5.18
C SER A 13 -11.51 0.83 -6.62
N GLN A 14 -10.83 1.84 -7.13
CA GLN A 14 -10.16 1.78 -8.43
C GLN A 14 -8.67 1.63 -8.20
N THR A 15 -8.05 0.60 -8.76
CA THR A 15 -6.59 0.47 -8.76
C THR A 15 -5.97 1.57 -9.62
N ILE A 16 -4.81 2.07 -9.22
CA ILE A 16 -4.09 3.06 -10.03
C ILE A 16 -3.72 2.50 -11.42
N PRO A 17 -3.63 3.35 -12.45
CA PRO A 17 -3.21 2.92 -13.77
C PRO A 17 -1.81 2.28 -13.76
N PRO A 18 -1.54 1.25 -14.58
CA PRO A 18 -0.22 0.60 -14.65
C PRO A 18 0.94 1.55 -14.96
N ASP A 19 0.68 2.60 -15.74
CA ASP A 19 1.70 3.59 -16.07
C ASP A 19 2.07 4.47 -14.87
N LEU A 20 1.11 4.80 -14.00
CA LEU A 20 1.39 5.51 -12.75
C LEU A 20 2.19 4.62 -11.80
N LYS A 21 1.82 3.34 -11.68
CA LYS A 21 2.59 2.36 -10.90
C LYS A 21 4.04 2.29 -11.38
N ARG A 22 4.27 2.16 -12.69
CA ARG A 22 5.61 2.11 -13.27
C ARG A 22 6.40 3.40 -12.99
N ALA A 23 5.76 4.56 -13.15
CA ALA A 23 6.39 5.85 -12.87
C ALA A 23 6.86 5.95 -11.41
N ILE A 24 6.04 5.52 -10.45
CA ILE A 24 6.41 5.47 -9.02
C ILE A 24 7.61 4.55 -8.81
N GLU A 25 7.59 3.32 -9.35
CA GLU A 25 8.70 2.36 -9.24
C GLU A 25 10.01 2.90 -9.85
N GLU A 26 9.92 3.59 -11.00
CA GLU A 26 11.07 4.24 -11.65
C GLU A 26 11.62 5.39 -10.80
N THR A 27 10.74 6.25 -10.27
CA THR A 27 11.13 7.35 -9.37
C THR A 27 11.82 6.83 -8.11
N MET A 28 11.28 5.77 -7.50
CA MET A 28 11.90 5.14 -6.33
C MET A 28 13.27 4.54 -6.69
N SER A 29 13.40 3.89 -7.85
CA SER A 29 14.67 3.31 -8.31
C SER A 29 15.76 4.36 -8.53
N GLN A 30 15.40 5.56 -9.00
CA GLN A 30 16.34 6.66 -9.23
C GLN A 30 16.80 7.34 -7.93
N THR A 31 15.91 7.45 -6.95
CA THR A 31 16.14 8.21 -5.71
C THR A 31 16.66 7.35 -4.56
N CYS A 32 16.28 6.07 -4.54
CA CYS A 32 16.61 5.09 -3.52
C CYS A 32 17.14 3.81 -4.19
N PRO A 33 18.39 3.80 -4.70
CA PRO A 33 18.93 2.66 -5.42
C PRO A 33 19.05 1.44 -4.49
N LEU A 34 18.67 0.28 -5.01
CA LEU A 34 18.69 -1.00 -4.29
C LEU A 34 19.83 -1.90 -4.79
N SER A 35 19.97 -3.06 -4.15
CA SER A 35 20.90 -4.12 -4.60
C SER A 35 20.40 -4.79 -5.89
N GLU A 36 21.25 -5.53 -6.60
CA GLU A 36 20.90 -6.18 -7.87
C GLU A 36 19.77 -7.21 -7.75
N SER A 37 19.59 -7.82 -6.56
CA SER A 37 18.55 -8.81 -6.29
C SER A 37 17.21 -8.20 -5.82
N ASP A 38 17.16 -6.88 -5.66
CA ASP A 38 16.01 -6.18 -5.10
C ASP A 38 15.32 -5.33 -6.16
N LYS A 39 13.98 -5.27 -6.08
CA LYS A 39 13.17 -4.39 -6.93
C LYS A 39 12.14 -3.61 -6.12
N TRP A 40 11.91 -2.38 -6.54
CA TRP A 40 10.76 -1.61 -6.08
C TRP A 40 9.47 -2.20 -6.62
N VAL A 41 8.45 -2.24 -5.76
CA VAL A 41 7.10 -2.62 -6.12
C VAL A 41 6.16 -1.55 -5.57
N ALA A 42 5.29 -1.02 -6.43
CA ALA A 42 4.25 -0.09 -6.02
C ALA A 42 2.86 -0.70 -6.25
N ASP A 43 1.91 -0.35 -5.39
CA ASP A 43 0.48 -0.57 -5.64
C ASP A 43 -0.33 0.58 -5.05
N GLY A 44 -1.46 0.91 -5.65
CA GLY A 44 -2.27 2.04 -5.20
C GLY A 44 -3.74 1.87 -5.53
N ARG A 45 -4.59 2.46 -4.70
CA ARG A 45 -6.04 2.40 -4.83
C ARG A 45 -6.66 3.74 -4.50
N ILE A 46 -7.72 4.06 -5.23
CA ILE A 46 -8.57 5.22 -5.02
C ILE A 46 -9.92 4.70 -4.51
N PHE A 47 -10.30 5.11 -3.31
CA PHE A 47 -11.60 4.89 -2.72
C PHE A 47 -12.43 6.17 -2.79
N LEU A 48 -13.66 6.13 -2.28
CA LEU A 48 -14.54 7.31 -2.27
C LEU A 48 -14.02 8.44 -1.38
N GLU A 49 -13.37 8.08 -0.27
CA GLU A 49 -12.97 8.98 0.82
C GLU A 49 -11.44 8.96 1.09
N GLU A 50 -10.68 8.12 0.39
CA GLU A 50 -9.23 7.98 0.60
C GLU A 50 -8.50 7.54 -0.67
N CYS A 51 -7.24 7.93 -0.79
CA CYS A 51 -6.27 7.33 -1.71
C CYS A 51 -5.21 6.62 -0.89
N SER A 52 -4.88 5.39 -1.28
CA SER A 52 -3.83 4.61 -0.64
C SER A 52 -2.71 4.27 -1.62
N LEU A 53 -1.46 4.34 -1.16
CA LEU A 53 -0.28 3.92 -1.90
C LEU A 53 0.51 2.93 -1.03
N THR A 54 1.00 1.85 -1.61
CA THR A 54 1.98 0.96 -1.00
C THR A 54 3.24 0.99 -1.83
N VAL A 55 4.38 1.20 -1.18
CA VAL A 55 5.70 1.13 -1.81
C VAL A 55 6.52 0.12 -1.04
N GLY A 56 7.09 -0.85 -1.74
CA GLY A 56 7.82 -1.95 -1.13
C GLY A 56 9.04 -2.41 -1.90
N ILE A 57 9.85 -3.22 -1.23
CA ILE A 57 11.03 -3.88 -1.78
C ILE A 57 10.76 -5.38 -1.82
N ALA A 58 10.75 -5.93 -3.02
CA ALA A 58 10.73 -7.37 -3.24
C ALA A 58 12.15 -7.86 -3.55
N SER A 59 12.65 -8.77 -2.71
CA SER A 59 13.96 -9.40 -2.88
C SER A 59 13.81 -10.77 -3.54
N GLU A 60 14.69 -11.09 -4.48
CA GLU A 60 14.70 -12.41 -5.12
C GLU A 60 14.89 -13.53 -4.08
N GLY A 61 13.99 -14.53 -4.11
CA GLY A 61 14.03 -15.66 -3.17
C GLY A 61 13.51 -15.36 -1.76
N ALA A 62 13.10 -14.13 -1.46
CA ALA A 62 12.48 -13.79 -0.17
C ALA A 62 10.97 -14.06 -0.17
N LEU A 63 10.48 -14.66 0.91
CA LEU A 63 9.04 -14.84 1.13
C LEU A 63 8.38 -13.55 1.64
N THR A 64 9.09 -12.74 2.42
CA THR A 64 8.59 -11.49 2.96
C THR A 64 8.90 -10.31 2.04
N GLN A 65 7.99 -9.34 1.98
CA GLN A 65 8.20 -8.08 1.26
C GLN A 65 8.19 -6.94 2.25
N ARG A 66 9.22 -6.10 2.25
CA ARG A 66 9.28 -4.91 3.09
C ARG A 66 8.40 -3.83 2.45
N ASN A 67 7.38 -3.35 3.13
CA ASN A 67 6.40 -2.40 2.62
C ASN A 67 6.29 -1.19 3.53
N VAL A 68 5.93 -0.07 2.92
CA VAL A 68 5.32 1.06 3.61
C VAL A 68 4.01 1.38 2.92
N HIS A 69 2.94 1.38 3.71
CA HIS A 69 1.60 1.73 3.29
C HIS A 69 1.34 3.18 3.66
N PHE A 70 0.74 3.93 2.75
CA PHE A 70 0.41 5.33 2.86
C PHE A 70 -1.09 5.50 2.57
N SER A 71 -1.75 6.40 3.30
CA SER A 71 -3.12 6.81 3.05
C SER A 71 -3.26 8.32 3.19
N MET A 72 -4.08 8.92 2.33
CA MET A 72 -4.47 10.31 2.39
C MET A 72 -5.98 10.43 2.18
N ASP A 73 -6.61 11.36 2.89
CA ASP A 73 -8.01 11.70 2.67
C ASP A 73 -8.21 12.21 1.23
N PHE A 74 -9.27 11.75 0.58
CA PHE A 74 -9.60 12.06 -0.80
C PHE A 74 -11.10 12.13 -1.00
N GLU A 75 -11.64 13.21 -1.57
CA GLU A 75 -13.08 13.30 -1.84
C GLU A 75 -13.35 13.16 -3.34
N LEU A 76 -13.78 11.97 -3.78
CA LEU A 76 -13.98 11.68 -5.22
C LEU A 76 -14.93 12.67 -5.91
N GLU A 77 -15.96 13.15 -5.22
CA GLU A 77 -16.94 14.09 -5.78
C GLU A 77 -16.39 15.51 -5.99
N LYS A 78 -15.29 15.87 -5.33
CA LYS A 78 -14.69 17.22 -5.38
C LYS A 78 -13.35 17.27 -6.12
N SER A 79 -12.73 16.13 -6.41
CA SER A 79 -11.32 16.10 -6.81
C SER A 79 -11.08 15.59 -8.24
N THR A 80 -10.54 16.46 -9.09
CA THR A 80 -9.72 16.10 -10.27
C THR A 80 -8.26 15.77 -9.88
N GLU A 81 -7.98 15.55 -8.60
CA GLU A 81 -6.67 15.75 -7.96
C GLU A 81 -6.08 14.48 -7.33
N ALA A 82 -6.49 13.28 -7.77
CA ALA A 82 -5.92 12.04 -7.26
C ALA A 82 -4.41 11.93 -7.54
N LEU A 83 -3.97 12.39 -8.72
CA LEU A 83 -2.57 12.34 -9.14
C LEU A 83 -1.64 13.16 -8.22
N PRO A 84 -1.92 14.45 -7.92
CA PRO A 84 -1.14 15.22 -6.93
C PRO A 84 -0.98 14.53 -5.57
N LYS A 85 -2.00 13.80 -5.10
CA LYS A 85 -1.91 13.03 -3.85
C LYS A 85 -0.95 11.85 -3.97
N PHE A 86 -0.95 11.15 -5.11
CA PHE A 86 0.03 10.08 -5.35
C PHE A 86 1.45 10.62 -5.50
N GLU A 87 1.63 11.79 -6.12
CA GLU A 87 2.92 12.49 -6.19
C GLU A 87 3.42 12.84 -4.78
N ALA A 88 2.59 13.46 -3.95
CA ALA A 88 2.92 13.79 -2.56
C ALA A 88 3.25 12.55 -1.72
N MET A 89 2.44 11.47 -1.84
CA MET A 89 2.74 10.20 -1.16
C MET A 89 4.04 9.57 -1.68
N THR A 90 4.36 9.71 -2.96
CA THR A 90 5.61 9.16 -3.55
C THR A 90 6.83 9.93 -3.07
N GLU A 91 6.78 11.26 -3.04
CA GLU A 91 7.85 12.09 -2.47
C GLU A 91 8.09 11.79 -0.99
N PHE A 92 7.01 11.64 -0.23
CA PHE A 92 7.10 11.25 1.17
C PHE A 92 7.65 9.82 1.33
N ALA A 93 7.23 8.89 0.46
CA ALA A 93 7.74 7.52 0.46
C ALA A 93 9.25 7.46 0.22
N GLN A 94 9.80 8.30 -0.67
CA GLN A 94 11.26 8.40 -0.85
C GLN A 94 11.96 8.77 0.46
N SER A 95 11.43 9.77 1.17
CA SER A 95 12.01 10.22 2.44
C SER A 95 12.00 9.11 3.50
N VAL A 96 10.87 8.41 3.64
CA VAL A 96 10.72 7.29 4.58
C VAL A 96 11.65 6.14 4.21
N TRP A 97 11.74 5.79 2.93
CA TRP A 97 12.60 4.69 2.49
C TRP A 97 14.08 5.02 2.59
N GLN A 98 14.49 6.27 2.39
CA GLN A 98 15.86 6.69 2.65
C GLN A 98 16.24 6.53 4.12
N GLU A 99 15.34 6.88 5.05
CA GLU A 99 15.54 6.65 6.49
C GLU A 99 15.66 5.15 6.79
N ILE A 100 14.70 4.33 6.31
CA ILE A 100 14.69 2.88 6.53
C ILE A 100 15.95 2.20 5.97
N LEU A 101 16.41 2.60 4.78
CA LEU A 101 17.59 2.01 4.13
C LEU A 101 18.91 2.44 4.79
N GLN A 102 18.94 3.57 5.46
CA GLN A 102 20.10 4.06 6.22
C GLN A 102 20.21 3.44 7.61
N GLU A 103 19.11 2.93 8.17
CA GLU A 103 19.10 2.24 9.45
C GLU A 103 19.52 0.76 9.30
N PRO A 104 20.65 0.33 9.90
CA PRO A 104 21.17 -1.03 9.73
C PRO A 104 20.46 -2.08 10.60
N SER A 105 19.38 -1.73 11.33
CA SER A 105 18.67 -2.66 12.19
C SER A 105 17.41 -3.23 11.51
N GLU A 106 17.15 -4.52 11.73
CA GLU A 106 15.88 -5.17 11.34
C GLU A 106 14.64 -4.49 11.97
N ASP A 107 14.84 -3.68 13.01
CA ASP A 107 13.80 -2.94 13.73
C ASP A 107 13.25 -1.72 12.97
N ALA A 108 13.88 -1.27 11.87
CA ALA A 108 13.46 -0.07 11.13
C ALA A 108 11.99 -0.17 10.61
N ILE A 109 11.50 -1.40 10.37
CA ILE A 109 10.15 -1.69 9.85
C ILE A 109 9.21 -2.21 10.96
N SER A 110 9.68 -2.33 12.20
CA SER A 110 8.89 -2.84 13.33
C SER A 110 7.78 -1.89 13.81
N LYS A 111 7.69 -0.66 13.25
CA LYS A 111 6.68 0.35 13.61
C LYS A 111 5.29 -0.15 13.23
N SER A 112 4.66 -0.84 14.18
CA SER A 112 3.35 -1.48 14.04
C SER A 112 2.18 -0.53 14.32
N ALA A 113 2.42 0.79 14.29
CA ALA A 113 1.42 1.82 14.53
C ALA A 113 1.43 2.85 13.40
N TRP A 114 0.24 3.28 13.01
CA TRP A 114 0.06 4.37 12.06
C TRP A 114 0.71 5.65 12.56
N GLN A 115 1.53 6.23 11.70
CA GLN A 115 2.19 7.51 11.91
C GLN A 115 1.51 8.56 11.02
N LYS A 116 1.57 9.83 11.43
CA LYS A 116 0.98 10.96 10.71
C LYS A 116 2.06 11.97 10.36
N CYS A 117 2.05 12.43 9.12
CA CYS A 117 2.85 13.55 8.65
C CYS A 117 1.94 14.58 7.97
N ASN A 118 2.28 15.87 8.08
CA ASN A 118 1.51 16.93 7.44
C ASN A 118 2.21 17.31 6.12
N ALA A 119 1.53 17.17 4.98
CA ALA A 119 1.99 17.62 3.68
C ALA A 119 1.11 18.79 3.17
N PRO A 120 1.58 19.60 2.20
CA PRO A 120 0.75 20.65 1.61
C PRO A 120 -0.60 20.17 1.05
N GLU A 121 -0.64 18.94 0.54
CA GLU A 121 -1.79 18.28 -0.09
C GLU A 121 -2.73 17.59 0.91
N GLY A 122 -2.39 17.65 2.20
CA GLY A 122 -3.14 17.07 3.30
C GLY A 122 -2.29 16.19 4.22
N ASP A 123 -2.97 15.60 5.21
CA ASP A 123 -2.33 14.66 6.12
C ASP A 123 -2.02 13.34 5.41
N ILE A 124 -0.78 12.87 5.55
CA ILE A 124 -0.33 11.55 5.09
C ILE A 124 -0.22 10.65 6.31
N TYR A 125 -0.98 9.56 6.31
CA TYR A 125 -0.86 8.49 7.28
C TYR A 125 -0.02 7.37 6.71
N TYR A 126 0.89 6.78 7.49
CA TYR A 126 1.68 5.65 7.01
C TYR A 126 1.99 4.60 8.08
N ILE A 127 2.22 3.37 7.64
CA ILE A 127 2.62 2.24 8.48
C ILE A 127 3.53 1.31 7.68
N ALA A 128 4.56 0.77 8.32
CA ALA A 128 5.47 -0.19 7.70
C ALA A 128 4.99 -1.62 7.97
N SER A 129 5.19 -2.53 7.02
CA SER A 129 4.85 -3.95 7.16
C SER A 129 5.85 -4.85 6.44
N ASN A 130 5.87 -6.14 6.80
CA ASN A 130 6.67 -7.16 6.13
C ASN A 130 5.82 -8.18 5.36
N MET A 131 4.55 -7.87 5.12
CA MET A 131 3.60 -8.77 4.46
C MET A 131 3.86 -8.81 2.95
N ASN A 132 3.87 -9.99 2.35
CA ASN A 132 4.04 -10.11 0.91
C ASN A 132 2.68 -10.13 0.21
N THR A 133 2.24 -8.98 -0.30
CA THR A 133 0.94 -8.82 -0.96
C THR A 133 0.68 -9.84 -2.07
N SER A 134 1.69 -10.20 -2.87
CA SER A 134 1.51 -11.21 -3.93
C SER A 134 1.32 -12.62 -3.41
N LEU A 135 2.01 -12.99 -2.32
CA LEU A 135 1.80 -14.27 -1.66
C LEU A 135 0.49 -14.32 -0.89
N GLU A 136 0.06 -13.20 -0.28
CA GLU A 136 -1.24 -13.10 0.37
C GLU A 136 -2.37 -13.24 -0.66
N GLU A 137 -2.27 -12.60 -1.82
CA GLU A 137 -3.25 -12.75 -2.91
C GLU A 137 -3.31 -14.19 -3.42
N GLU A 138 -2.17 -14.84 -3.57
CA GLU A 138 -2.09 -16.24 -4.00
C GLU A 138 -2.63 -17.19 -2.93
N ALA A 139 -2.32 -16.96 -1.65
CA ALA A 139 -2.88 -17.72 -0.53
C ALA A 139 -4.40 -17.57 -0.48
N ASN A 140 -4.92 -16.35 -0.64
CA ASN A 140 -6.35 -16.07 -0.70
C ASN A 140 -7.03 -16.77 -1.88
N ARG A 141 -6.38 -16.79 -3.05
CA ARG A 141 -6.86 -17.54 -4.22
C ARG A 141 -7.00 -19.04 -3.91
N LEU A 142 -5.96 -19.64 -3.29
CA LEU A 142 -5.97 -21.05 -2.91
C LEU A 142 -7.05 -21.37 -1.87
N LEU A 143 -7.25 -20.50 -0.87
CA LEU A 143 -8.31 -20.67 0.13
C LEU A 143 -9.70 -20.67 -0.51
N LEU A 144 -9.95 -19.73 -1.43
CA LEU A 144 -11.20 -19.65 -2.18
C LEU A 144 -11.44 -20.86 -3.08
N GLU A 145 -10.39 -21.40 -3.73
CA GLU A 145 -10.46 -22.65 -4.50
C GLU A 145 -10.90 -23.84 -3.63
N HIS A 146 -10.55 -23.83 -2.33
CA HIS A 146 -10.96 -24.82 -1.34
C HIS A 146 -12.26 -24.48 -0.61
N GLY A 147 -12.97 -23.41 -1.01
CA GLY A 147 -14.25 -23.01 -0.44
C GLY A 147 -14.14 -22.38 0.96
N ILE A 148 -12.95 -21.93 1.35
CA ILE A 148 -12.69 -21.23 2.60
C ILE A 148 -12.74 -19.73 2.29
N ASP A 149 -13.61 -19.01 2.99
CA ASP A 149 -13.68 -17.55 2.90
C ASP A 149 -12.55 -16.94 3.74
N PRO A 150 -11.57 -16.24 3.13
CA PRO A 150 -10.44 -15.64 3.87
C PRO A 150 -10.92 -14.66 4.95
N ASP A 151 -11.98 -13.91 4.67
CA ASP A 151 -12.55 -12.90 5.58
C ASP A 151 -13.20 -13.55 6.82
N SER A 152 -13.51 -14.85 6.76
CA SER A 152 -14.04 -15.60 7.90
C SER A 152 -12.97 -16.00 8.92
N LEU A 153 -11.69 -15.93 8.53
CA LEU A 153 -10.55 -16.30 9.36
C LEU A 153 -10.05 -15.14 10.25
N GLU A 154 -10.47 -13.90 9.99
CA GLU A 154 -10.07 -12.70 10.76
C GLU A 154 -10.67 -12.64 12.20
N SER A 155 -11.29 -13.72 12.69
CA SER A 155 -11.93 -13.77 14.02
C SER A 155 -11.04 -14.25 15.17
N TYR A 156 -9.72 -14.35 14.97
CA TYR A 156 -8.77 -14.69 16.04
C TYR A 156 -7.65 -13.67 16.16
N HIS A 157 -7.93 -12.54 16.81
CA HIS A 157 -6.97 -11.78 17.61
C HIS A 157 -7.69 -10.97 18.70
#